data_AF-A0AA40DGF4-F1
#
_entry.id   AF-A0AA40DGF4-F1
#
_cell.length_a   1.000
_cell.length_b   1.000
_cell.length_c   1.000
_cell.angle_alpha   90.00
_cell.angle_beta   90.00
_cell.angle_gamma   90.00
#
_symmetry.space_group_name_H-M   'P 1'
#
loop_
_entity.id
_entity.type
_entity.pdbx_description
1 polymer ?
#
loop_
_entity_poly.entity_id
_entity_poly.type
_entity_poly.pdbx_seq_one_letter_code
_entity_poly.pdbx_strand_id
1 'polypeptide(L)'
;MSTPSPLTASYTSSTNAPFSLSLPQSTPASTDAVKAKQQSLSQLRQSVHSLQASINKELTQRMEEDNARAGTAAVDNKEEEENYGEEVVEED
;
A
#
# COMPACT_ATOMS: atom_id res chain seq x y z
N MET A 1 -31.81 -8.45 -8.96
CA MET A 1 -30.61 -8.78 -8.16
C MET A 1 -29.63 -7.63 -8.34
N SER A 2 -29.25 -6.92 -7.28
CA SER A 2 -28.26 -5.83 -7.40
C SER A 2 -26.87 -6.45 -7.56
N THR A 3 -26.17 -6.12 -8.64
CA THR A 3 -24.80 -6.59 -8.86
C THR A 3 -23.83 -5.77 -8.00
N PRO A 4 -22.95 -6.41 -7.22
CA PRO A 4 -22.03 -5.68 -6.36
C PRO A 4 -21.00 -4.95 -7.23
N SER A 5 -20.80 -3.66 -6.94
CA SER A 5 -19.83 -2.83 -7.64
C SER A 5 -18.40 -3.20 -7.22
N PRO A 6 -17.41 -3.14 -8.14
CA PRO A 6 -16.03 -3.39 -7.80
C PRO A 6 -15.51 -2.36 -6.79
N LEU A 7 -14.55 -2.77 -5.96
CA LEU A 7 -13.82 -1.86 -5.09
C LEU A 7 -12.61 -1.31 -5.86
N THR A 8 -12.55 0.00 -6.03
CA THR A 8 -11.54 0.65 -6.88
C THR A 8 -10.70 1.65 -6.10
N ALA A 9 -9.44 1.81 -6.49
CA ALA A 9 -8.57 2.91 -6.07
C ALA A 9 -7.82 3.47 -7.29
N SER A 10 -7.65 4.79 -7.32
CA SER A 10 -6.87 5.48 -8.36
C SER A 10 -5.88 6.41 -7.68
N TYR A 11 -4.64 6.36 -8.16
CA TYR A 11 -3.55 7.19 -7.68
C TYR A 11 -3.03 8.06 -8.82
N THR A 12 -2.77 9.33 -8.49
CA THR A 12 -2.20 10.32 -9.40
C THR A 12 -1.12 11.10 -8.67
N SER A 13 -0.04 11.44 -9.37
CA SER A 13 1.06 12.24 -8.86
C SER A 13 1.65 13.11 -9.97
N SER A 14 2.32 14.20 -9.60
CA SER A 14 3.06 15.07 -10.52
C SER A 14 4.43 14.47 -10.92
N THR A 15 4.99 13.59 -10.09
CA THR A 15 6.34 13.03 -10.28
C THR A 15 6.32 11.54 -10.62
N ASN A 16 5.22 10.86 -10.30
CA ASN A 16 5.06 9.41 -10.41
C ASN A 16 3.94 9.06 -11.40
N ALA A 17 4.14 8.01 -12.20
CA ALA A 17 3.13 7.54 -13.16
C ALA A 17 1.83 7.13 -12.43
N PRO A 18 0.64 7.46 -12.95
CA PRO A 18 -0.60 7.08 -12.31
C PRO A 18 -0.79 5.57 -12.31
N PHE A 19 -1.51 5.05 -11.30
CA PHE A 19 -1.94 3.65 -11.29
C PHE A 19 -3.38 3.54 -10.80
N SER A 20 -4.02 2.41 -11.11
CA SER A 20 -5.37 2.12 -10.65
C SER A 20 -5.51 0.64 -10.32
N LEU A 21 -6.27 0.36 -9.28
CA LEU A 21 -6.58 -0.97 -8.79
C LEU A 21 -8.09 -1.16 -8.83
N SER A 22 -8.53 -2.34 -9.25
CA SER A 22 -9.94 -2.72 -9.29
C SER A 22 -10.06 -4.15 -8.77
N LEU A 23 -10.79 -4.32 -7.68
CA LEU A 23 -11.07 -5.62 -7.08
C LEU A 23 -12.54 -5.97 -7.31
N PRO A 24 -12.83 -7.01 -8.12
CA PRO A 24 -14.20 -7.44 -8.34
C PRO A 24 -14.84 -7.91 -7.04
N GLN A 25 -16.13 -7.61 -6.88
CA GLN A 25 -16.95 -8.14 -5.80
C GLN A 25 -17.86 -9.25 -6.34
N SER A 26 -18.15 -10.24 -5.51
CA SER A 26 -18.96 -11.40 -5.90
C SER A 26 -20.35 -11.26 -5.34
N THR A 27 -21.36 -11.66 -6.11
CA THR A 27 -22.72 -11.78 -5.59
C THR A 27 -22.76 -12.85 -4.49
N PRO A 28 -23.41 -12.58 -3.34
CA PRO A 28 -23.61 -13.58 -2.31
C PRO A 28 -24.40 -14.77 -2.85
N ALA A 29 -24.00 -15.98 -2.45
CA ALA A 29 -24.66 -17.21 -2.89
C ALA A 29 -25.92 -17.54 -2.08
N SER A 30 -26.10 -16.91 -0.90
CA SER A 30 -27.22 -17.19 -0.03
C SER A 30 -28.50 -16.46 -0.44
N THR A 31 -29.64 -17.15 -0.39
CA THR A 31 -30.98 -16.57 -0.53
C THR A 31 -31.51 -15.98 0.78
N ASP A 32 -30.88 -16.31 1.92
CA ASP A 32 -31.16 -15.71 3.21
C ASP A 32 -30.51 -14.32 3.28
N ALA A 33 -31.32 -13.30 3.57
CA ALA A 33 -30.88 -11.90 3.52
C ALA A 33 -29.77 -11.59 4.54
N VAL A 34 -29.80 -12.20 5.73
CA VAL A 34 -28.79 -11.96 6.77
C VAL A 34 -27.48 -12.63 6.38
N LYS A 35 -27.53 -13.88 5.92
CA LYS A 35 -26.34 -14.61 5.44
C LYS A 35 -25.73 -13.96 4.20
N ALA A 36 -26.56 -13.50 3.26
CA ALA A 36 -26.11 -12.78 2.08
C ALA A 36 -25.40 -11.47 2.44
N LYS A 37 -25.93 -10.71 3.40
CA LYS A 37 -25.29 -9.51 3.93
C LYS A 37 -23.96 -9.82 4.62
N GLN A 38 -23.92 -10.86 5.46
CA GLN A 38 -22.69 -11.26 6.14
C GLN A 38 -21.60 -11.69 5.15
N GLN A 39 -21.95 -12.46 4.11
CA GLN A 39 -21.03 -12.84 3.03
C GLN A 39 -20.50 -11.61 2.29
N SER A 40 -21.38 -10.67 1.92
CA SER A 40 -20.99 -9.42 1.24
C SER A 40 -19.98 -8.61 2.07
N LEU A 41 -20.27 -8.41 3.36
CA LEU A 41 -19.41 -7.64 4.26
C LEU A 41 -18.07 -8.32 4.53
N SER A 42 -18.08 -9.65 4.66
CA SER A 42 -16.85 -10.44 4.82
C SER A 42 -15.96 -10.31 3.59
N GLN A 43 -16.54 -10.43 2.40
CA GLN A 43 -15.81 -10.25 1.14
C GLN A 43 -15.26 -8.83 1.02
N LEU A 44 -16.09 -7.82 1.29
CA LEU A 44 -15.67 -6.42 1.21
C LEU A 44 -14.50 -6.14 2.15
N ARG A 45 -14.53 -6.62 3.40
CA ARG A 45 -13.40 -6.48 4.33
C ARG A 45 -12.13 -7.12 3.79
N GLN A 46 -12.22 -8.32 3.24
CA GLN A 46 -11.06 -8.99 2.65
C GLN A 46 -10.51 -8.20 1.47
N SER A 47 -11.39 -7.71 0.58
CA SER A 47 -10.98 -6.88 -0.56
C SER A 47 -10.34 -5.57 -0.12
N VAL A 48 -10.83 -4.93 0.94
CA VAL A 48 -10.21 -3.72 1.51
C VAL A 48 -8.79 -4.01 2.00
N HIS A 49 -8.58 -5.10 2.75
CA HIS A 49 -7.24 -5.49 3.20
C HIS A 49 -6.30 -5.79 2.03
N SER A 50 -6.77 -6.51 1.02
CA SER A 50 -5.98 -6.79 -0.17
C SER A 50 -5.63 -5.51 -0.94
N LEU A 51 -6.60 -4.60 -1.10
CA LEU A 51 -6.37 -3.31 -1.76
C LEU A 51 -5.34 -2.47 -1.02
N GLN A 52 -5.46 -2.39 0.32
CA GLN A 52 -4.52 -1.69 1.17
C GLN A 52 -3.10 -2.26 1.04
N ALA A 53 -2.96 -3.58 1.06
CA ALA A 53 -1.66 -4.24 0.89
C ALA A 53 -1.04 -3.92 -0.48
N SER A 54 -1.84 -3.95 -1.56
CA SER A 54 -1.39 -3.59 -2.91
C SER A 54 -0.96 -2.13 -3.01
N ILE A 55 -1.74 -1.20 -2.43
CA ILE A 55 -1.40 0.23 -2.40
C ILE A 55 -0.10 0.45 -1.64
N ASN A 56 0.04 -0.12 -0.44
CA ASN A 56 1.23 0.04 0.37
C ASN A 56 2.47 -0.47 -0.37
N LYS A 57 2.38 -1.66 -0.97
CA LYS A 57 3.47 -2.22 -1.77
C LYS A 57 3.90 -1.28 -2.90
N GLU A 58 2.93 -0.79 -3.67
CA GLU A 58 3.19 0.10 -4.82
C GLU A 58 3.81 1.43 -4.38
N LEU A 59 3.30 2.05 -3.31
CA LEU A 59 3.82 3.31 -2.80
C LEU A 59 5.22 3.14 -2.19
N THR A 60 5.47 2.06 -1.45
CA THR A 60 6.80 1.76 -0.90
C THR A 60 7.82 1.55 -2.01
N GLN A 61 7.49 0.78 -3.05
CA GLN A 61 8.38 0.59 -4.19
C GLN A 61 8.74 1.94 -4.86
N ARG A 62 7.75 2.82 -5.04
CA ARG A 62 7.98 4.15 -5.63
C ARG A 62 8.82 5.06 -4.75
N MET A 63 8.66 4.99 -3.43
CA MET A 63 9.54 5.70 -2.50
C MET A 63 10.99 5.25 -2.64
N GLU A 64 11.24 3.94 -2.80
CA GLU A 64 12.58 3.40 -3.01
C GLU A 64 13.16 3.87 -4.36
N GLU A 65 12.37 3.85 -5.42
CA GLU A 65 12.75 4.37 -6.75
C GLU A 65 13.04 5.87 -6.73
N ASP A 66 12.23 6.65 -6.00
CA ASP A 66 12.40 8.09 -5.84
C ASP A 66 13.66 8.42 -5.02
N ASN A 67 13.93 7.68 -3.93
CA ASN A 67 15.15 7.81 -3.14
C ASN A 67 16.41 7.48 -3.97
N ALA A 68 16.35 6.41 -4.77
CA ALA A 68 17.43 6.06 -5.68
C ALA A 68 17.70 7.14 -6.73
N ARG A 69 16.63 7.78 -7.25
CA ARG A 69 16.75 8.87 -8.22
C ARG A 69 17.28 10.16 -7.59
N ALA A 70 16.88 10.45 -6.36
CA ALA A 70 17.34 11.62 -5.61
C ALA A 70 18.81 11.49 -5.15
N GLY A 71 19.44 10.32 -5.31
CA GLY A 71 20.79 10.06 -4.81
C GLY A 71 20.84 9.92 -3.29
N THR A 72 19.69 9.78 -2.61
CA THR A 72 19.59 9.49 -1.18
C THR A 72 19.64 7.98 -0.89
N ALA A 73 19.87 7.15 -1.90
CA ALA A 73 19.97 5.70 -1.74
C ALA A 73 21.25 5.32 -0.99
N ALA A 74 21.07 4.85 0.25
CA ALA A 74 21.99 4.00 1.01
C ALA A 74 23.37 4.56 1.41
N VAL A 75 23.84 5.68 0.84
CA VAL A 75 25.11 6.30 1.25
C VAL A 75 24.98 6.90 2.65
N ASP A 76 23.88 7.62 2.91
CA ASP A 76 23.61 8.23 4.22
C ASP A 76 23.40 7.18 5.32
N ASN A 77 22.63 6.11 5.05
CA ASN A 77 22.35 5.09 6.05
C ASN A 77 23.57 4.22 6.40
N LYS A 78 24.47 3.94 5.45
CA LYS A 78 25.67 3.14 5.74
C LYS A 78 26.72 3.95 6.49
N GLU A 79 26.89 5.22 6.13
CA GLU A 79 27.84 6.13 6.77
C GLU A 79 27.34 6.57 8.17
N GLU A 80 26.02 6.73 8.36
CA GLU A 80 25.41 6.94 9.68
C GLU A 80 25.45 5.67 10.57
N GLU A 81 25.21 4.46 10.02
CA GLU A 81 25.32 3.22 10.80
C GLU A 81 26.77 2.90 11.24
N GLU A 82 27.78 3.26 10.45
CA GLU A 82 29.20 3.10 10.83
C GLU A 82 29.63 4.08 11.95
N ASN A 83 28.91 5.19 12.12
CA ASN A 83 29.19 6.18 13.17
C ASN A 83 28.32 6.01 14.43
N TYR A 84 27.42 5.01 14.48
CA TYR A 84 26.48 4.77 15.58
C TYR A 84 27.12 4.20 16.87
N GLY A 85 28.45 4.13 16.94
CA GLY A 85 29.23 3.58 18.05
C GLY A 85 30.49 4.37 18.44
N GLU A 86 30.82 5.46 17.74
CA GLU A 86 31.81 6.42 18.20
C GLU A 86 31.06 7.61 18.80
N GLU A 87 31.08 7.74 20.12
CA GLU A 87 30.76 9.04 20.71
C GLU A 87 31.82 10.02 20.19
N VAL A 88 31.43 10.89 19.26
CA VAL A 88 32.26 12.04 18.86
C VAL A 88 32.30 12.96 20.07
N VAL A 89 33.18 12.64 21.02
CA VAL A 89 33.60 13.55 22.06
C VAL A 89 34.43 14.61 21.33
N GLU A 90 33.80 15.73 20.99
CA GLU A 90 34.53 16.94 20.64
C GLU A 90 35.29 17.41 21.90
N GLU A 91 36.57 17.03 22.01
CA GLU A 91 37.53 17.71 22.89
C GLU A 91 38.21 18.83 22.10
N ASP A 92 37.69 20.06 22.22
CA ASP A 92 38.41 21.28 22.66
C ASP A 92 37.54 22.56 22.54
#